data_AF-A0A803L2K8-F1
#
_entry.id   AF-A0A803L2K8-F1
#
_cell.length_a   1.000
_cell.length_b   1.000
_cell.length_c   1.000
_cell.angle_alpha   90.00
_cell.angle_beta   90.00
_cell.angle_gamma   90.00
#
_symmetry.space_group_name_H-M   'P 1'
#
loop_
_entity.id
_entity.type
_entity.pdbx_description
1 polymer ?
#
loop_
_entity_poly.entity_id
_entity_poly.type
_entity_poly.pdbx_seq_one_letter_code
_entity_poly.pdbx_strand_id
1 'polypeptide(L)'
;MAKRGCYIETYLFNPPYTSAPIETLNNPNLKTGARIATSVITAGLTLALKGTKNKHTTQQHDPFTTLSSWIPYLFVNPKDPISCEYIGYFEHREKMEGWSIGGIERIATKNSVVGLLSGALGREGEALHLIPSAFVIKNMIVKEQDLKISHGIHQWRLPEHRRSFAACMVQGVFVLERDRQENRTKHDALAPIWWNFFHFKCFQTLVDPIDSSIFGIIYKYKPHIPNIFYPTGTPPKYVIAFRGTIIRPETRKRDFHLDVKLALNRLARDSRYQAAFLAIEGIIAKVGPNKVWLTGHSLGAAIALQAGKELARRGYFIETYLFNPPYISTPIEKLNDPNLKNGARIARSVLNAGLSLAINGTKNNPTPEQKDPFTILSSWTPYLFLNPKDPICCEYIGYFEHREKMEGWGVGKIERIATKNSVLSLLSGALGRDHGEALHLIPSAFVTKNVVSKEQDLMAAHGLLQWWEPHSHWQSKVYQFG
;
A
#
# COMPACT_ATOMS: atom_id res chain seq x y z
N MET A 1 -6.98 -18.69 15.71
CA MET A 1 -7.12 -17.52 16.61
C MET A 1 -8.58 -17.20 16.90
N ALA A 2 -9.42 -16.99 15.88
CA ALA A 2 -10.86 -16.75 16.08
C ALA A 2 -11.57 -17.87 16.89
N LYS A 3 -11.26 -19.15 16.64
CA LYS A 3 -11.75 -20.29 17.46
C LYS A 3 -11.35 -20.21 18.96
N ARG A 4 -10.40 -19.35 19.33
CA ARG A 4 -9.95 -19.10 20.72
C ARG A 4 -10.44 -17.74 21.24
N GLY A 5 -11.41 -17.11 20.58
CA GLY A 5 -11.97 -15.80 20.95
C GLY A 5 -11.08 -14.59 20.61
N CYS A 6 -9.98 -14.80 19.88
CA CYS A 6 -9.11 -13.71 19.43
C CYS A 6 -9.51 -13.29 18.01
N TYR A 7 -10.24 -12.18 17.91
CA TYR A 7 -10.74 -11.63 16.66
C TYR A 7 -9.76 -10.58 16.12
N ILE A 8 -8.98 -10.97 15.13
CA ILE A 8 -8.07 -10.07 14.41
C ILE A 8 -8.79 -9.64 13.14
N GLU A 9 -8.66 -8.36 12.77
CA GLU A 9 -9.11 -7.88 11.48
C GLU A 9 -8.42 -8.69 10.37
N THR A 10 -9.19 -9.47 9.62
CA THR A 10 -8.67 -10.49 8.71
C THR A 10 -9.13 -10.21 7.28
N TYR A 11 -8.19 -10.24 6.36
CA TYR A 11 -8.41 -10.01 4.93
C TYR A 11 -8.05 -11.30 4.18
N LEU A 12 -9.04 -11.93 3.53
CA LEU A 12 -8.92 -13.19 2.80
C LEU A 12 -9.04 -12.92 1.30
N PHE A 13 -8.01 -13.27 0.54
CA PHE A 13 -7.97 -13.02 -0.91
C PHE A 13 -8.01 -14.33 -1.68
N ASN A 14 -9.08 -14.54 -2.44
CA ASN A 14 -9.36 -15.74 -3.23
C ASN A 14 -9.03 -17.06 -2.49
N PRO A 15 -9.49 -17.25 -1.23
CA PRO A 15 -9.24 -18.52 -0.54
C PRO A 15 -9.92 -19.68 -1.31
N PRO A 16 -9.33 -20.88 -1.29
CA PRO A 16 -9.89 -22.03 -1.99
C PRO A 16 -11.20 -22.50 -1.33
N TYR A 17 -12.25 -22.64 -2.12
CA TYR A 17 -13.51 -23.24 -1.72
C TYR A 17 -13.51 -24.73 -2.06
N THR A 18 -13.72 -25.58 -1.07
CA THR A 18 -13.50 -27.04 -1.17
C THR A 18 -14.77 -27.84 -1.49
N SER A 19 -15.70 -27.28 -2.25
CA SER A 19 -16.94 -27.97 -2.68
C SER A 19 -17.09 -28.00 -4.20
N ALA A 20 -18.16 -28.64 -4.66
CA ALA A 20 -18.54 -28.62 -6.08
C ALA A 20 -18.68 -27.16 -6.60
N PRO A 21 -18.20 -26.87 -7.82
CA PRO A 21 -18.16 -25.52 -8.38
C PRO A 21 -19.52 -25.09 -8.96
N ILE A 22 -20.54 -25.00 -8.11
CA ILE A 22 -21.94 -24.68 -8.50
C ILE A 22 -22.05 -23.29 -9.14
N GLU A 23 -21.21 -22.34 -8.76
CA GLU A 23 -21.16 -20.98 -9.28
C GLU A 23 -20.73 -20.92 -10.76
N THR A 24 -20.08 -21.98 -11.27
CA THR A 24 -19.69 -22.09 -12.68
C THR A 24 -20.84 -22.46 -13.63
N LEU A 25 -22.01 -22.82 -13.09
CA LEU A 25 -23.19 -23.11 -13.91
C LEU A 25 -23.71 -21.83 -14.59
N ASN A 26 -24.16 -21.90 -15.84
CA ASN A 26 -24.65 -20.70 -16.55
C ASN A 26 -26.11 -20.34 -16.23
N ASN A 27 -26.88 -21.25 -15.62
CA ASN A 27 -28.30 -21.06 -15.38
C ASN A 27 -28.59 -20.73 -13.90
N PRO A 28 -29.16 -19.57 -13.56
CA PRO A 28 -29.39 -19.13 -12.18
C PRO A 28 -30.43 -19.99 -11.43
N ASN A 29 -31.42 -20.55 -12.12
CA ASN A 29 -32.39 -21.47 -11.51
C ASN A 29 -31.74 -22.82 -11.19
N LEU A 30 -30.84 -23.29 -12.07
CA LEU A 30 -30.06 -24.50 -11.83
C LEU A 30 -29.07 -24.32 -10.66
N LYS A 31 -28.39 -23.16 -10.55
CA LYS A 31 -27.56 -22.82 -9.40
C LYS A 31 -28.35 -22.88 -8.10
N THR A 32 -29.48 -22.20 -8.06
CA THR A 32 -30.34 -22.12 -6.87
C THR A 32 -30.86 -23.51 -6.49
N GLY A 33 -31.37 -24.28 -7.46
CA GLY A 33 -31.84 -25.65 -7.23
C GLY A 33 -30.73 -26.58 -6.73
N ALA A 34 -29.53 -26.52 -7.30
CA ALA A 34 -28.39 -27.34 -6.89
C ALA A 34 -27.92 -27.03 -5.46
N ARG A 35 -27.89 -25.75 -5.07
CA ARG A 35 -27.53 -25.33 -3.70
C ARG A 35 -28.56 -25.78 -2.68
N ILE A 36 -29.86 -25.61 -2.96
CA ILE A 36 -30.95 -26.07 -2.09
C ILE A 36 -30.89 -27.60 -1.91
N ALA A 37 -30.79 -28.35 -3.01
CA ALA A 37 -30.71 -29.81 -2.97
C ALA A 37 -29.51 -30.28 -2.14
N THR A 38 -28.35 -29.67 -2.33
CA THR A 38 -27.14 -29.97 -1.54
C THR A 38 -27.36 -29.70 -0.05
N SER A 39 -27.93 -28.55 0.32
CA SER A 39 -28.23 -28.23 1.73
C SER A 39 -29.20 -29.22 2.37
N VAL A 40 -30.29 -29.58 1.68
CA VAL A 40 -31.30 -30.52 2.18
C VAL A 40 -30.71 -31.91 2.38
N ILE A 41 -29.98 -32.43 1.39
CA ILE A 41 -29.33 -33.75 1.45
C ILE A 41 -28.33 -33.80 2.62
N THR A 42 -27.50 -32.76 2.75
CA THR A 42 -26.47 -32.67 3.78
C THR A 42 -27.06 -32.59 5.18
N ALA A 43 -28.12 -31.78 5.37
CA ALA A 43 -28.83 -31.67 6.63
C ALA A 43 -29.51 -33.00 7.01
N GLY A 44 -30.14 -33.66 6.03
CA GLY A 44 -30.75 -34.99 6.21
C GLY A 44 -29.74 -36.04 6.65
N LEU A 45 -28.60 -36.16 5.96
CA LEU A 45 -27.51 -37.06 6.35
C LEU A 45 -26.98 -36.74 7.76
N THR A 46 -26.78 -35.45 8.07
CA THR A 46 -26.28 -35.00 9.38
C THR A 46 -27.23 -35.41 10.51
N LEU A 47 -28.55 -35.28 10.32
CA LEU A 47 -29.55 -35.66 11.31
C LEU A 47 -29.63 -37.18 11.47
N ALA A 48 -29.57 -37.93 10.38
CA ALA A 48 -29.57 -39.40 10.41
C ALA A 48 -28.34 -39.95 11.16
N LEU A 49 -27.14 -39.41 10.90
CA LEU A 49 -25.89 -39.83 11.55
C LEU A 49 -25.81 -39.43 13.03
N LYS A 50 -26.50 -38.36 13.45
CA LYS A 50 -26.64 -38.01 14.87
C LYS A 50 -27.61 -38.94 15.61
N GLY A 51 -28.61 -39.49 14.93
CA GLY A 51 -29.54 -40.47 15.49
C GLY A 51 -28.89 -41.82 15.83
N THR A 52 -27.74 -42.14 15.24
CA THR A 52 -27.05 -43.43 15.41
C THR A 52 -25.89 -43.41 16.42
N LYS A 53 -25.51 -42.25 16.98
CA LYS A 53 -24.41 -42.16 17.97
C LYS A 53 -24.97 -42.12 19.40
N ASN A 54 -24.65 -43.15 20.20
CA ASN A 54 -24.96 -43.21 21.63
C ASN A 54 -24.40 -41.98 22.37
N LYS A 55 -25.22 -41.44 23.29
CA LYS A 55 -24.96 -40.26 24.12
C LYS A 55 -23.76 -40.44 25.06
N HIS A 56 -22.54 -40.39 24.56
CA HIS A 56 -21.36 -40.06 25.36
C HIS A 56 -20.33 -39.36 24.50
N THR A 57 -20.44 -38.04 24.40
CA THR A 57 -19.29 -37.19 24.08
C THR A 57 -19.52 -35.80 24.66
N THR A 58 -18.51 -35.37 25.40
CA THR A 58 -18.29 -34.07 26.04
C THR A 58 -18.69 -32.90 25.15
N GLN A 59 -19.19 -31.80 25.76
CA GLN A 59 -19.50 -30.53 25.09
C GLN A 59 -18.27 -29.99 24.33
N GLN A 60 -18.11 -30.38 23.07
CA GLN A 60 -17.19 -29.74 22.15
C GLN A 60 -17.94 -28.55 21.55
N HIS A 61 -17.48 -27.32 21.85
CA HIS A 61 -18.07 -26.11 21.30
C HIS A 61 -18.01 -26.14 19.76
N ASP A 62 -19.16 -25.91 19.11
CA ASP A 62 -19.33 -25.92 17.67
C ASP A 62 -18.44 -24.85 17.00
N PRO A 63 -17.44 -25.24 16.19
CA PRO A 63 -16.50 -24.29 15.56
C PRO A 63 -17.18 -23.22 14.72
N PHE A 64 -18.32 -23.53 14.10
CA PHE A 64 -19.08 -22.57 13.30
C PHE A 64 -19.73 -21.49 14.17
N THR A 65 -20.22 -21.88 15.34
CA THR A 65 -20.77 -20.96 16.35
C THR A 65 -19.64 -20.16 17.02
N THR A 66 -18.48 -20.77 17.27
CA THR A 66 -17.31 -20.04 17.79
C THR A 66 -16.79 -18.99 16.81
N LEU A 67 -16.94 -19.22 15.51
CA LEU A 67 -16.50 -18.30 14.46
C LEU A 67 -17.56 -17.25 14.09
N SER A 68 -18.81 -17.32 14.58
CA SER A 68 -19.89 -16.44 14.11
C SER A 68 -19.63 -14.95 14.34
N SER A 69 -18.89 -14.62 15.40
CA SER A 69 -18.49 -13.25 15.74
C SER A 69 -17.26 -12.76 14.97
N TRP A 70 -16.60 -13.63 14.20
CA TRP A 70 -15.47 -13.29 13.34
C TRP A 70 -15.97 -12.96 11.93
N ILE A 71 -15.82 -11.69 11.53
CA ILE A 71 -16.27 -11.20 10.22
C ILE A 71 -15.03 -10.73 9.41
N PRO A 72 -14.38 -11.63 8.64
CA PRO A 72 -13.29 -11.25 7.73
C PRO A 72 -13.80 -10.46 6.52
N TYR A 73 -12.92 -9.66 5.92
CA TYR A 73 -13.09 -9.12 4.58
C TYR A 73 -12.66 -10.18 3.57
N LEU A 74 -13.60 -10.65 2.75
CA LEU A 74 -13.40 -11.72 1.79
C LEU A 74 -13.44 -11.16 0.37
N PHE A 75 -12.28 -11.08 -0.26
CA PHE A 75 -12.12 -10.63 -1.64
C PHE A 75 -12.17 -11.83 -2.56
N VAL A 76 -13.17 -11.84 -3.43
CA VAL A 76 -13.45 -12.96 -4.35
C VAL A 76 -13.65 -12.43 -5.76
N ASN A 77 -13.07 -13.14 -6.72
CA ASN A 77 -13.31 -12.88 -8.13
C ASN A 77 -14.45 -13.79 -8.64
N PRO A 78 -15.57 -13.24 -9.15
CA PRO A 78 -16.66 -14.04 -9.68
C PRO A 78 -16.28 -15.00 -10.82
N LYS A 79 -15.16 -14.73 -11.49
CA LYS A 79 -14.64 -15.55 -12.58
C LYS A 79 -13.52 -16.52 -12.15
N ASP A 80 -13.18 -16.55 -10.86
CA ASP A 80 -12.19 -17.48 -10.32
C ASP A 80 -12.89 -18.79 -9.88
N PRO A 81 -12.71 -19.92 -10.60
CA PRO A 81 -13.40 -21.17 -10.27
C PRO A 81 -12.98 -21.77 -8.92
N ILE A 82 -11.90 -21.27 -8.29
CA ILE A 82 -11.38 -21.75 -7.01
C ILE A 82 -12.06 -21.03 -5.83
N SER A 83 -12.40 -19.74 -5.98
CA SER A 83 -12.94 -18.92 -4.88
C SER A 83 -14.33 -18.32 -5.15
N CYS A 84 -14.82 -18.34 -6.39
CA CYS A 84 -16.13 -17.77 -6.75
C CYS A 84 -17.29 -18.42 -6.00
N GLU A 85 -17.14 -19.67 -5.55
CA GLU A 85 -18.15 -20.36 -4.75
C GLU A 85 -18.52 -19.63 -3.47
N TYR A 86 -17.63 -18.82 -2.90
CA TYR A 86 -17.96 -18.00 -1.74
C TYR A 86 -19.08 -16.99 -2.03
N ILE A 87 -19.20 -16.50 -3.27
CA ILE A 87 -20.28 -15.58 -3.66
C ILE A 87 -21.61 -16.29 -3.52
N GLY A 88 -21.78 -17.41 -4.22
CA GLY A 88 -23.03 -18.15 -4.16
C GLY A 88 -23.29 -18.82 -2.81
N TYR A 89 -22.25 -19.13 -2.04
CA TYR A 89 -22.37 -19.59 -0.65
C TYR A 89 -23.05 -18.53 0.24
N PHE A 90 -22.57 -17.29 0.24
CA PHE A 90 -23.15 -16.22 1.07
C PHE A 90 -24.51 -15.76 0.54
N GLU A 91 -24.72 -15.70 -0.78
CA GLU A 91 -26.03 -15.35 -1.37
C GLU A 91 -27.11 -16.41 -1.11
N HIS A 92 -26.74 -17.70 -1.19
CA HIS A 92 -27.66 -18.79 -0.88
C HIS A 92 -28.10 -18.76 0.58
N ARG A 93 -27.16 -18.43 1.47
CA ARG A 93 -27.43 -18.28 2.90
C ARG A 93 -28.42 -17.18 3.19
N GLU A 94 -28.19 -15.99 2.64
CA GLU A 94 -29.11 -14.85 2.75
C GLU A 94 -30.52 -15.21 2.24
N LYS A 95 -30.61 -15.93 1.11
CA LYS A 95 -31.88 -16.42 0.57
C LYS A 95 -32.58 -17.42 1.49
N MET A 96 -31.85 -18.40 2.02
CA MET A 96 -32.40 -19.43 2.92
C MET A 96 -32.89 -18.82 4.24
N GLU A 97 -32.18 -17.81 4.78
CA GLU A 97 -32.64 -17.03 5.92
C GLU A 97 -33.91 -16.22 5.58
N GLY A 98 -33.95 -15.57 4.41
CA GLY A 98 -35.13 -14.85 3.93
C GLY A 98 -36.37 -15.74 3.71
N TRP A 99 -36.18 -17.02 3.37
CA TRP A 99 -37.25 -18.01 3.23
C TRP A 99 -37.64 -18.71 4.54
N SER A 100 -37.13 -18.26 5.69
CA SER A 100 -37.38 -18.87 7.00
C SER A 100 -36.96 -20.35 7.12
N ILE A 101 -36.06 -20.81 6.25
CA ILE A 101 -35.50 -22.17 6.24
C ILE A 101 -33.98 -22.20 6.55
N GLY A 102 -33.43 -21.09 7.04
CA GLY A 102 -32.03 -20.95 7.42
C GLY A 102 -31.55 -21.98 8.47
N GLY A 103 -32.46 -22.60 9.23
CA GLY A 103 -32.12 -23.71 10.13
C GLY A 103 -31.53 -24.93 9.39
N ILE A 104 -32.08 -25.29 8.23
CA ILE A 104 -31.60 -26.41 7.40
C ILE A 104 -30.20 -26.10 6.87
N GLU A 105 -30.01 -24.88 6.41
CA GLU A 105 -28.75 -24.41 5.83
C GLU A 105 -27.65 -24.28 6.90
N ARG A 106 -27.97 -23.82 8.11
CA ARG A 106 -27.04 -23.86 9.27
C ARG A 106 -26.64 -25.28 9.67
N ILE A 107 -27.50 -26.29 9.51
CA ILE A 107 -27.14 -27.68 9.77
C ILE A 107 -26.23 -28.21 8.66
N ALA A 108 -26.52 -27.85 7.41
CA ALA A 108 -25.73 -28.26 6.24
C ALA A 108 -24.34 -27.62 6.21
N THR A 109 -24.21 -26.34 6.52
CA THR A 109 -22.91 -25.63 6.50
C THR A 109 -21.95 -26.09 7.59
N LYS A 110 -22.44 -26.76 8.63
CA LYS A 110 -21.62 -27.39 9.68
C LYS A 110 -20.91 -28.66 9.18
N ASN A 111 -21.36 -29.27 8.08
CA ASN A 111 -20.83 -30.54 7.61
C ASN A 111 -20.77 -30.57 6.07
N SER A 112 -19.61 -30.76 5.46
CA SER A 112 -19.56 -31.03 4.01
C SER A 112 -20.06 -32.46 3.74
N VAL A 113 -20.79 -32.70 2.64
CA VAL A 113 -21.13 -34.06 2.16
C VAL A 113 -19.87 -34.92 2.04
N VAL A 114 -18.77 -34.32 1.54
CA VAL A 114 -17.47 -34.97 1.42
C VAL A 114 -16.88 -35.28 2.81
N GLY A 115 -17.07 -34.39 3.78
CA GLY A 115 -16.65 -34.58 5.17
C GLY A 115 -17.46 -35.63 5.93
N LEU A 116 -18.76 -35.75 5.65
CA LEU A 116 -19.64 -36.78 6.21
C LEU A 116 -19.29 -38.17 5.67
N LEU A 117 -18.98 -38.27 4.38
CA LEU A 117 -18.53 -39.50 3.73
C LEU A 117 -17.11 -39.89 4.17
N SER A 118 -16.18 -38.93 4.32
CA SER A 118 -14.81 -39.20 4.79
C SER A 118 -14.75 -39.58 6.27
N GLY A 119 -15.63 -39.01 7.10
CA GLY A 119 -15.79 -39.36 8.52
C GLY A 119 -16.31 -40.78 8.73
N ALA A 120 -17.17 -41.29 7.82
CA ALA A 120 -17.60 -42.69 7.82
C ALA A 120 -16.47 -43.67 7.44
N LEU A 121 -15.43 -43.19 6.74
CA LEU A 121 -14.23 -43.92 6.36
C LEU A 121 -13.01 -43.66 7.27
N GLY A 122 -13.18 -42.98 8.41
CA GLY A 122 -12.11 -42.77 9.40
C GLY A 122 -11.04 -41.74 9.02
N ARG A 123 -11.31 -40.84 8.06
CA ARG A 123 -10.41 -39.72 7.73
C ARG A 123 -11.01 -38.41 8.24
N GLU A 124 -10.53 -37.93 9.37
CA GLU A 124 -10.89 -36.60 9.89
C GLU A 124 -10.13 -35.51 9.11
N GLY A 125 -10.87 -34.66 8.39
CA GLY A 125 -10.36 -33.43 7.79
C GLY A 125 -11.33 -32.30 8.07
N GLU A 126 -10.86 -31.20 8.68
CA GLU A 126 -11.68 -30.00 8.88
C GLU A 126 -12.01 -29.35 7.52
N ALA A 127 -13.28 -29.00 7.30
CA ALA A 127 -13.71 -28.29 6.11
C ALA A 127 -13.10 -26.87 6.07
N LEU A 128 -12.14 -26.64 5.16
CA LEU A 128 -11.42 -25.37 4.99
C LEU A 128 -12.31 -24.16 4.64
N HIS A 129 -13.58 -24.37 4.29
CA HIS A 129 -14.53 -23.33 3.86
C HIS A 129 -15.48 -22.82 4.98
N LEU A 130 -15.26 -23.21 6.24
CA LEU A 130 -16.10 -22.84 7.40
C LEU A 130 -15.96 -21.36 7.80
N ILE A 131 -16.47 -20.46 6.95
CA ILE A 131 -16.57 -19.02 7.25
C ILE A 131 -18.06 -18.69 7.48
N PRO A 132 -18.49 -18.44 8.74
CA PRO A 132 -19.89 -18.22 9.05
C PRO A 132 -20.39 -16.82 8.67
N SER A 133 -19.52 -15.84 8.53
CA SER A 133 -19.85 -14.46 8.18
C SER A 133 -18.64 -13.82 7.50
N ALA A 134 -18.84 -12.91 6.55
CA ALA A 134 -17.77 -12.15 5.92
C ALA A 134 -18.33 -10.89 5.24
N PHE A 135 -17.49 -9.86 5.11
CA PHE A 135 -17.72 -8.79 4.14
C PHE A 135 -17.24 -9.26 2.77
N VAL A 136 -18.15 -9.69 1.89
CA VAL A 136 -17.81 -10.22 0.57
C VAL A 136 -17.62 -9.08 -0.42
N ILE A 137 -16.40 -8.94 -0.94
CA ILE A 137 -16.02 -7.92 -1.91
C ILE A 137 -15.77 -8.59 -3.26
N LYS A 138 -16.63 -8.29 -4.23
CA LYS A 138 -16.57 -8.86 -5.59
C LYS A 138 -15.69 -8.02 -6.49
N ASN A 139 -14.61 -8.61 -7.01
CA ASN A 139 -13.77 -7.93 -7.99
C ASN A 139 -14.36 -8.06 -9.41
N MET A 140 -15.03 -7.02 -9.90
CA MET A 140 -15.73 -7.00 -11.20
C MET A 140 -14.86 -6.54 -12.38
N ILE A 141 -13.57 -6.27 -12.17
CA ILE A 141 -12.72 -5.54 -13.13
C ILE A 141 -12.25 -6.43 -14.32
N VAL A 142 -12.37 -7.76 -14.24
CA VAL A 142 -11.83 -8.66 -15.27
C VAL A 142 -12.83 -8.92 -16.42
N LYS A 143 -12.71 -8.18 -17.53
CA LYS A 143 -13.35 -8.50 -18.82
C LYS A 143 -12.43 -9.39 -19.67
N GLU A 144 -12.38 -10.70 -19.40
CA GLU A 144 -12.18 -11.81 -20.36
C GLU A 144 -11.83 -13.12 -19.63
N GLN A 145 -11.94 -14.23 -20.36
CA GLN A 145 -12.00 -15.61 -19.89
C GLN A 145 -10.62 -16.27 -19.74
N ASP A 146 -9.59 -15.51 -19.38
CA ASP A 146 -8.24 -16.05 -19.20
C ASP A 146 -7.99 -16.42 -17.73
N LEU A 147 -8.06 -17.73 -17.46
CA LEU A 147 -7.75 -18.36 -16.16
C LEU A 147 -6.40 -17.91 -15.55
N LYS A 148 -5.43 -17.52 -16.39
CA LYS A 148 -4.11 -17.02 -15.97
C LYS A 148 -4.09 -15.52 -15.63
N ILE A 149 -5.03 -14.75 -16.17
CA ILE A 149 -5.19 -13.31 -15.90
C ILE A 149 -6.06 -13.10 -14.65
N SER A 150 -7.04 -13.98 -14.39
CA SER A 150 -7.86 -13.93 -13.18
C SER A 150 -7.11 -14.34 -11.90
N HIS A 151 -6.12 -15.23 -12.03
CA HIS A 151 -5.17 -15.61 -10.97
C HIS A 151 -3.89 -14.76 -10.93
N GLY A 152 -3.56 -14.09 -12.03
CA GLY A 152 -2.37 -13.26 -12.15
C GLY A 152 -2.57 -11.89 -11.52
N ILE A 153 -2.36 -11.76 -10.22
CA ILE A 153 -2.35 -10.48 -9.47
C ILE A 153 -1.17 -9.56 -9.90
N HIS A 154 -0.45 -9.92 -10.95
CA HIS A 154 0.82 -9.32 -11.36
C HIS A 154 0.77 -8.78 -12.78
N GLN A 155 -0.24 -7.96 -13.08
CA GLN A 155 -0.17 -7.09 -14.24
C GLN A 155 0.83 -5.96 -13.96
N TRP A 156 2.13 -6.24 -14.12
CA TRP A 156 3.21 -5.27 -13.92
C TRP A 156 3.16 -4.12 -14.93
N ARG A 157 2.25 -4.10 -15.89
CA ARG A 157 2.01 -2.94 -16.76
C ARG A 157 0.98 -1.96 -16.20
N LEU A 158 0.10 -2.41 -15.30
CA LEU A 158 -0.97 -1.58 -14.73
C LEU A 158 -0.45 -0.69 -13.59
N PRO A 159 -0.47 0.66 -13.74
CA PRO A 159 0.01 1.58 -12.71
C PRO A 159 -0.66 1.38 -11.34
N GLU A 160 -1.96 1.07 -11.33
CA GLU A 160 -2.75 0.83 -10.14
C GLU A 160 -2.27 -0.40 -9.36
N HIS A 161 -1.89 -1.47 -10.06
CA HIS A 161 -1.34 -2.68 -9.45
C HIS A 161 0.05 -2.43 -8.88
N ARG A 162 0.91 -1.70 -9.61
CA ARG A 162 2.25 -1.36 -9.11
C ARG A 162 2.18 -0.52 -7.84
N ARG A 163 1.26 0.44 -7.81
CA ARG A 163 1.01 1.30 -6.64
C ARG A 163 0.51 0.48 -5.45
N SER A 164 -0.51 -0.36 -5.62
CA SER A 164 -1.01 -1.21 -4.53
C SER A 164 0.07 -2.17 -4.03
N PHE A 165 0.85 -2.77 -4.94
CA PHE A 165 2.02 -3.59 -4.61
C PHE A 165 3.06 -2.80 -3.79
N ALA A 166 3.45 -1.62 -4.25
CA ALA A 166 4.44 -0.78 -3.59
C ALA A 166 3.98 -0.36 -2.18
N ALA A 167 2.69 -0.08 -2.00
CA ALA A 167 2.09 0.18 -0.70
C ALA A 167 2.10 -1.08 0.19
N CYS A 168 1.76 -2.26 -0.32
CA CYS A 168 1.85 -3.52 0.44
C CYS A 168 3.28 -3.82 0.92
N MET A 169 4.29 -3.55 0.08
CA MET A 169 5.70 -3.73 0.46
C MET A 169 6.09 -2.83 1.64
N VAL A 170 5.60 -1.57 1.67
CA VAL A 170 5.80 -0.66 2.80
C VAL A 170 5.06 -1.12 4.04
N GLN A 171 3.83 -1.63 3.89
CA GLN A 171 3.06 -2.17 5.00
C GLN A 171 3.74 -3.38 5.65
N GLY A 172 4.39 -4.23 4.85
CA GLY A 172 5.23 -5.32 5.36
C GLY A 172 6.31 -4.84 6.33
N VAL A 173 6.89 -3.65 6.10
CA VAL A 173 7.87 -3.03 7.01
C VAL A 173 7.23 -2.61 8.33
N PHE A 174 6.05 -1.98 8.28
CA PHE A 174 5.30 -1.60 9.49
C PHE A 174 4.91 -2.82 10.33
N VAL A 175 4.45 -3.90 9.70
CA VAL A 175 4.07 -5.12 10.40
C VAL A 175 5.29 -5.85 10.94
N LEU A 176 6.42 -5.86 10.23
CA LEU A 176 7.65 -6.47 10.74
C LEU A 176 8.18 -5.77 11.99
N GLU A 177 8.16 -4.44 12.01
CA GLU A 177 8.56 -3.69 13.21
C GLU A 177 7.60 -3.95 14.38
N ARG A 178 6.30 -4.13 14.11
CA ARG A 178 5.32 -4.48 15.14
C ARG A 178 5.52 -5.90 15.68
N ASP A 179 5.80 -6.84 14.79
CA ASP A 179 6.16 -8.21 15.17
C ASP A 179 7.41 -8.21 16.08
N ARG A 180 8.40 -7.35 15.79
CA ARG A 180 9.56 -7.13 16.68
C ARG A 180 9.14 -6.56 18.04
N GLN A 181 8.32 -5.50 18.07
CA GLN A 181 7.88 -4.85 19.32
C GLN A 181 7.05 -5.78 20.21
N GLU A 182 6.28 -6.68 19.60
CA GLU A 182 5.42 -7.64 20.30
C GLU A 182 6.08 -9.03 20.47
N ASN A 183 7.35 -9.17 20.11
CA ASN A 183 8.10 -10.44 20.15
C ASN A 183 7.42 -11.59 19.39
N ARG A 184 6.68 -11.30 18.32
CA ARG A 184 6.08 -12.31 17.45
C ARG A 184 7.16 -12.94 16.58
N THR A 185 7.31 -14.26 16.67
CA THR A 185 8.34 -15.00 15.92
C THR A 185 7.72 -16.15 15.14
N LYS A 186 8.36 -16.54 14.03
CA LYS A 186 8.03 -17.71 13.21
C LYS A 186 6.53 -17.85 12.91
N HIS A 187 5.82 -18.67 13.69
CA HIS A 187 4.41 -19.02 13.47
C HIS A 187 3.45 -17.87 13.83
N ASP A 188 3.86 -16.94 14.69
CA ASP A 188 3.06 -15.79 15.10
C ASP A 188 3.39 -14.53 14.27
N ALA A 189 4.42 -14.59 13.42
CA ALA A 189 4.83 -13.45 12.60
C ALA A 189 3.78 -13.14 11.52
N LEU A 190 3.29 -11.90 11.52
CA LEU A 190 2.28 -11.42 10.58
C LEU A 190 2.90 -10.77 9.35
N ALA A 191 4.12 -10.27 9.45
CA ALA A 191 4.79 -9.57 8.35
C ALA A 191 4.94 -10.40 7.06
N PRO A 192 5.25 -11.71 7.11
CA PRO A 192 5.53 -12.50 5.90
C PRO A 192 4.43 -12.51 4.83
N ILE A 193 3.16 -12.35 5.22
CA ILE A 193 2.03 -12.36 4.27
C ILE A 193 2.16 -11.23 3.23
N TRP A 194 2.68 -10.07 3.62
CA TRP A 194 2.73 -8.87 2.79
C TRP A 194 3.63 -9.00 1.56
N TRP A 195 4.68 -9.83 1.64
CA TRP A 195 5.59 -10.06 0.52
C TRP A 195 5.47 -11.47 -0.08
N ASN A 196 5.09 -12.48 0.71
CA ASN A 196 4.91 -13.83 0.17
C ASN A 196 3.77 -13.88 -0.86
N PHE A 197 2.70 -13.10 -0.64
CA PHE A 197 1.60 -12.97 -1.58
C PHE A 197 2.04 -12.55 -2.99
N PHE A 198 3.08 -11.72 -3.09
CA PHE A 198 3.62 -11.25 -4.37
C PHE A 198 4.84 -12.06 -4.86
N HIS A 199 5.08 -13.24 -4.27
CA HIS A 199 6.26 -14.07 -4.54
C HIS A 199 7.59 -13.36 -4.26
N PHE A 200 7.65 -12.52 -3.23
CA PHE A 200 8.91 -11.97 -2.72
C PHE A 200 9.36 -12.73 -1.46
N LYS A 201 10.60 -12.50 -1.05
CA LYS A 201 11.10 -12.75 0.32
C LYS A 201 11.77 -11.52 0.86
N CYS A 202 11.75 -11.37 2.19
CA CYS A 202 12.71 -10.55 2.90
C CYS A 202 14.13 -11.07 2.59
N PHE A 203 14.94 -10.22 1.94
CA PHE A 203 16.35 -10.49 1.67
C PHE A 203 17.24 -9.91 2.77
N GLN A 204 16.92 -8.70 3.23
CA GLN A 204 17.63 -8.02 4.30
C GLN A 204 16.69 -7.05 5.01
N THR A 205 16.75 -7.02 6.34
CA THR A 205 16.10 -5.99 7.16
C THR A 205 17.05 -4.82 7.37
N LEU A 206 16.52 -3.61 7.35
CA LEU A 206 17.27 -2.38 7.65
C LEU A 206 16.88 -1.92 9.05
N VAL A 207 17.87 -1.93 9.94
CA VAL A 207 17.71 -1.66 11.37
C VAL A 207 18.46 -0.40 11.72
N ASP A 208 17.81 0.48 12.48
CA ASP A 208 18.41 1.70 12.99
C ASP A 208 19.44 1.33 14.09
N PRO A 209 20.71 1.73 13.95
CA PRO A 209 21.73 1.41 14.95
C PRO A 209 21.50 2.09 16.31
N ILE A 210 20.68 3.15 16.37
CA ILE A 210 20.44 3.93 17.60
C ILE A 210 19.35 3.28 18.46
N ASP A 211 18.19 3.00 17.88
CA ASP A 211 17.02 2.50 18.63
C ASP A 211 16.66 1.04 18.32
N SER A 212 17.46 0.38 17.47
CA SER A 212 17.24 -1.01 17.01
C SER A 212 15.89 -1.23 16.32
N SER A 213 15.21 -0.16 15.89
CA SER A 213 13.95 -0.28 15.18
C SER A 213 14.18 -0.66 13.72
N ILE A 214 13.34 -1.54 13.20
CA ILE A 214 13.36 -1.92 11.79
C ILE A 214 12.68 -0.79 11.03
N PHE A 215 13.40 -0.08 10.16
CA PHE A 215 12.86 1.05 9.41
C PHE A 215 12.69 0.75 7.91
N GLY A 216 13.27 -0.34 7.42
CA GLY A 216 13.13 -0.76 6.04
C GLY A 216 13.37 -2.24 5.80
N ILE A 217 12.99 -2.71 4.61
CA ILE A 217 13.23 -4.08 4.15
C ILE A 217 13.68 -4.03 2.68
N ILE A 218 14.69 -4.82 2.35
CA ILE A 218 15.03 -5.18 0.98
C ILE A 218 14.34 -6.50 0.67
N TYR A 219 13.41 -6.47 -0.28
CA TYR A 219 12.75 -7.65 -0.80
C TYR A 219 13.46 -8.16 -2.04
N LYS A 220 13.51 -9.49 -2.22
CA LYS A 220 14.00 -10.15 -3.43
C LYS A 220 12.90 -11.00 -4.03
N TYR A 221 12.69 -10.84 -5.34
CA TYR A 221 11.74 -11.65 -6.08
C TYR A 221 12.14 -13.13 -6.08
N LYS A 222 11.18 -14.03 -5.84
CA LYS A 222 11.31 -15.48 -5.99
C LYS A 222 10.77 -15.84 -7.38
N PRO A 223 11.63 -16.21 -8.34
CA PRO A 223 11.14 -16.69 -9.62
C PRO A 223 10.39 -18.01 -9.38
N HIS A 224 9.07 -18.01 -9.58
CA HIS A 224 8.23 -19.21 -9.44
C HIS A 224 8.02 -19.90 -10.79
N ILE A 225 8.25 -19.22 -11.92
CA ILE A 225 8.05 -19.76 -13.27
C ILE A 225 9.21 -19.27 -14.16
N PRO A 226 9.80 -20.14 -15.01
CA PRO A 226 10.77 -19.71 -16.01
C PRO A 226 10.18 -18.60 -16.90
N ASN A 227 11.07 -17.71 -17.34
CA ASN A 227 10.82 -16.42 -18.01
C ASN A 227 9.98 -16.49 -19.33
N ILE A 228 9.45 -17.66 -19.67
CA ILE A 228 8.78 -18.01 -20.92
C ILE A 228 7.28 -17.58 -20.90
N PHE A 229 6.71 -17.26 -19.73
CA PHE A 229 5.25 -17.02 -19.58
C PHE A 229 4.85 -15.65 -19.01
N TYR A 230 5.70 -14.61 -19.12
CA TYR A 230 5.28 -13.22 -18.80
C TYR A 230 4.99 -12.43 -20.08
N PRO A 231 3.80 -12.56 -20.71
CA PRO A 231 3.43 -11.71 -21.84
C PRO A 231 3.29 -10.22 -21.45
N THR A 232 3.28 -9.89 -20.15
CA THR A 232 2.91 -8.55 -19.64
C THR A 232 3.87 -8.02 -18.54
N GLY A 233 5.10 -7.71 -18.92
CA GLY A 233 6.07 -6.95 -18.09
C GLY A 233 6.82 -7.77 -17.03
N THR A 234 8.07 -7.39 -16.74
CA THR A 234 8.93 -8.09 -15.78
C THR A 234 8.85 -7.46 -14.38
N PRO A 235 8.65 -8.25 -13.29
CA PRO A 235 8.73 -7.74 -11.93
C PRO A 235 10.12 -7.16 -11.62
N PRO A 236 10.23 -6.19 -10.69
CA PRO A 236 11.53 -5.79 -10.17
C PRO A 236 12.20 -6.97 -9.48
N LYS A 237 13.51 -7.13 -9.66
CA LYS A 237 14.28 -8.17 -8.97
C LYS A 237 14.38 -7.87 -7.47
N TYR A 238 14.47 -6.58 -7.14
CA TYR A 238 14.53 -6.08 -5.77
C TYR A 238 13.56 -4.92 -5.56
N VAL A 239 12.96 -4.87 -4.37
CA VAL A 239 12.17 -3.72 -3.91
C VAL A 239 12.71 -3.31 -2.55
N ILE A 240 13.05 -2.04 -2.40
CA ILE A 240 13.56 -1.49 -1.14
C ILE A 240 12.47 -0.59 -0.57
N ALA A 241 11.90 -1.01 0.56
CA ALA A 241 10.76 -0.36 1.17
C ALA A 241 11.13 0.27 2.52
N PHE A 242 10.62 1.48 2.78
CA PHE A 242 10.84 2.22 4.02
C PHE A 242 9.52 2.63 4.68
N ARG A 243 9.39 2.38 5.98
CA ARG A 243 8.20 2.81 6.74
C ARG A 243 8.33 4.23 7.27
N GLY A 244 7.18 4.82 7.59
CA GLY A 244 7.09 6.04 8.38
C GLY A 244 7.24 5.80 9.89
N THR A 245 6.96 6.84 10.67
CA THR A 245 6.88 6.79 12.12
C THR A 245 5.70 5.94 12.57
N ILE A 246 5.91 5.07 13.57
CA ILE A 246 4.83 4.33 14.22
C ILE A 246 4.24 5.23 15.30
N ILE A 247 3.00 5.66 15.09
CA ILE A 247 2.26 6.51 16.04
C ILE A 247 1.56 5.61 17.05
N ARG A 248 1.72 5.89 18.33
CA ARG A 248 0.95 5.22 19.38
C ARG A 248 -0.46 5.82 19.47
N PRO A 249 -1.52 5.03 19.74
CA PRO A 249 -2.89 5.52 19.84
C PRO A 249 -3.08 6.65 20.87
N GLU A 250 -2.21 6.74 21.87
CA GLU A 250 -2.35 7.67 22.99
C GLU A 250 -1.93 9.12 22.66
N THR A 251 -1.13 9.35 21.59
CA THR A 251 -0.45 10.64 21.29
C THR A 251 -0.77 11.22 19.90
N ARG A 252 -1.94 10.87 19.36
CA ARG A 252 -2.17 10.71 17.91
C ARG A 252 -1.94 11.88 16.94
N LYS A 253 -2.25 13.14 17.28
CA LYS A 253 -2.37 14.21 16.25
C LYS A 253 -1.26 15.28 16.26
N ARG A 254 -1.10 15.99 17.39
CA ARG A 254 -0.11 17.07 17.49
C ARG A 254 1.30 16.50 17.52
N ASP A 255 1.50 15.43 18.28
CA ASP A 255 2.81 14.81 18.44
C ASP A 255 3.25 14.18 17.14
N PHE A 256 2.35 13.52 16.39
CA PHE A 256 2.71 12.95 15.10
C PHE A 256 3.27 13.97 14.10
N HIS A 257 2.60 15.12 13.93
CA HIS A 257 3.10 16.14 13.01
C HIS A 257 4.44 16.75 13.48
N LEU A 258 4.57 16.97 14.80
CA LEU A 258 5.81 17.47 15.39
C LEU A 258 6.96 16.47 15.26
N ASP A 259 6.69 15.18 15.49
CA ASP A 259 7.64 14.07 15.37
C ASP A 259 8.14 13.93 13.94
N VAL A 260 7.24 14.00 12.96
CA VAL A 260 7.60 14.00 11.54
C VAL A 260 8.49 15.21 11.21
N LYS A 261 8.11 16.42 11.66
CA LYS A 261 8.90 17.63 11.42
C LYS A 261 10.28 17.56 12.08
N LEU A 262 10.37 17.05 13.31
CA LEU A 262 11.62 16.87 14.03
C LEU A 262 12.51 15.82 13.36
N ALA A 263 11.95 14.68 12.97
CA ALA A 263 12.66 13.63 12.26
C ALA A 263 13.20 14.11 10.91
N LEU A 264 12.41 14.88 10.16
CA LEU A 264 12.85 15.44 8.89
C LEU A 264 13.99 16.44 9.02
N ASN A 265 13.94 17.31 10.03
CA ASN A 265 15.03 18.24 10.31
C ASN A 265 16.34 17.51 10.64
N ARG A 266 16.26 16.25 11.10
CA ARG A 266 17.40 15.38 11.39
C ARG A 266 17.82 14.49 10.21
N LEU A 267 16.97 14.33 9.19
CA LEU A 267 17.12 13.32 8.12
C LEU A 267 18.47 13.39 7.39
N ALA A 268 18.98 14.60 7.12
CA ALA A 268 20.26 14.77 6.43
C ALA A 268 21.48 14.30 7.25
N ARG A 269 21.33 14.13 8.57
CA ARG A 269 22.34 13.60 9.50
C ARG A 269 21.89 12.28 10.15
N ASP A 270 20.84 11.66 9.61
CA ASP A 270 20.17 10.52 10.23
C ASP A 270 20.87 9.21 9.85
N SER A 271 21.16 8.40 10.86
CA SER A 271 21.74 7.07 10.72
C SER A 271 20.89 6.15 9.83
N ARG A 272 19.56 6.31 9.81
CA ARG A 272 18.65 5.56 8.93
C ARG A 272 18.87 5.87 7.48
N TYR A 273 19.04 7.15 7.12
CA TYR A 273 19.32 7.54 5.74
C TYR A 273 20.68 6.98 5.28
N GLN A 274 21.71 7.09 6.11
CA GLN A 274 23.04 6.55 5.80
C GLN A 274 23.00 5.03 5.58
N ALA A 275 22.38 4.29 6.51
CA ALA A 275 22.22 2.84 6.40
C ALA A 275 21.37 2.44 5.17
N ALA A 276 20.29 3.19 4.89
CA ALA A 276 19.47 3.00 3.70
C ALA A 276 20.27 3.18 2.41
N PHE A 277 21.00 4.30 2.31
CA PHE A 277 21.72 4.65 1.09
C PHE A 277 22.83 3.65 0.78
N LEU A 278 23.62 3.25 1.78
CA LEU A 278 24.64 2.21 1.64
C LEU A 278 24.04 0.88 1.17
N ALA A 279 22.88 0.50 1.73
CA ALA A 279 22.19 -0.72 1.31
C ALA A 279 21.66 -0.64 -0.13
N ILE A 280 21.10 0.52 -0.52
CA ILE A 280 20.63 0.77 -1.89
C ILE A 280 21.79 0.67 -2.88
N GLU A 281 22.91 1.35 -2.63
CA GLU A 281 24.11 1.28 -3.46
C GLU A 281 24.62 -0.15 -3.61
N GLY A 282 24.67 -0.89 -2.50
CA GLY A 282 25.10 -2.29 -2.51
C GLY A 282 24.20 -3.21 -3.35
N ILE A 283 22.90 -2.93 -3.45
CA ILE A 283 21.98 -3.67 -4.34
C ILE A 283 22.15 -3.22 -5.79
N ILE A 284 22.22 -1.92 -6.05
CA ILE A 284 22.39 -1.39 -7.42
C ILE A 284 23.69 -1.88 -8.04
N ALA A 285 24.79 -1.86 -7.29
CA ALA A 285 26.07 -2.38 -7.75
C ALA A 285 26.00 -3.87 -8.16
N LYS A 286 25.11 -4.66 -7.53
CA LYS A 286 24.95 -6.09 -7.82
C LYS A 286 24.07 -6.39 -9.04
N VAL A 287 23.07 -5.57 -9.33
CA VAL A 287 22.05 -5.93 -10.34
C VAL A 287 21.70 -4.86 -11.36
N GLY A 288 22.24 -3.65 -11.21
CA GLY A 288 21.88 -2.46 -11.97
C GLY A 288 20.61 -1.77 -11.45
N PRO A 289 20.44 -0.46 -11.73
CA PRO A 289 19.34 0.35 -11.19
C PRO A 289 17.96 -0.03 -11.77
N ASN A 290 17.92 -0.53 -13.00
CA ASN A 290 16.70 -0.88 -13.74
C ASN A 290 15.95 -2.12 -13.20
N LYS A 291 16.54 -2.85 -12.25
CA LYS A 291 15.94 -4.04 -11.61
C LYS A 291 15.51 -3.79 -10.17
N VAL A 292 15.59 -2.54 -9.72
CA VAL A 292 15.36 -2.13 -8.33
C VAL A 292 14.23 -1.11 -8.30
N TRP A 293 13.30 -1.26 -7.37
CA TRP A 293 12.33 -0.22 -7.04
C TRP A 293 12.61 0.35 -5.65
N LEU A 294 12.36 1.64 -5.47
CA LEU A 294 12.28 2.28 -4.17
C LEU A 294 10.82 2.55 -3.81
N THR A 295 10.45 2.32 -2.56
CA THR A 295 9.11 2.68 -2.07
C THR A 295 9.17 3.14 -0.62
N GLY A 296 8.30 4.09 -0.26
CA GLY A 296 8.22 4.54 1.13
C GLY A 296 6.94 5.28 1.45
N HIS A 297 6.61 5.32 2.74
CA HIS A 297 5.50 6.09 3.28
C HIS A 297 5.99 7.13 4.30
N SER A 298 5.43 8.34 4.28
CA SER A 298 5.74 9.38 5.26
C SER A 298 7.24 9.65 5.36
N LEU A 299 7.85 9.56 6.55
CA LEU A 299 9.29 9.68 6.73
C LEU A 299 10.10 8.67 5.87
N GLY A 300 9.59 7.45 5.68
CA GLY A 300 10.20 6.47 4.79
C GLY A 300 10.16 6.91 3.32
N ALA A 301 9.11 7.62 2.91
CA ALA A 301 9.05 8.24 1.58
C ALA A 301 10.09 9.37 1.46
N ALA A 302 10.37 10.12 2.53
CA ALA A 302 11.43 11.12 2.51
C ALA A 302 12.83 10.49 2.35
N ILE A 303 13.10 9.35 3.00
CA ILE A 303 14.33 8.56 2.80
C ILE A 303 14.45 8.12 1.33
N ALA A 304 13.39 7.52 0.79
CA ALA A 304 13.35 7.06 -0.60
C ALA A 304 13.52 8.21 -1.61
N LEU A 305 12.88 9.35 -1.35
CA LEU A 305 12.99 10.57 -2.17
C LEU A 305 14.42 11.11 -2.17
N GLN A 306 15.04 11.23 -0.99
CA GLN A 306 16.40 11.73 -0.88
C GLN A 306 17.41 10.78 -1.56
N ALA A 307 17.27 9.47 -1.35
CA ALA A 307 18.12 8.49 -2.02
C ALA A 307 17.91 8.50 -3.55
N GLY A 308 16.66 8.61 -4.01
CA GLY A 308 16.32 8.72 -5.43
C GLY A 308 16.91 9.97 -6.08
N LYS A 309 16.87 11.14 -5.41
CA LYS A 309 17.53 12.37 -5.88
C LYS A 309 19.04 12.16 -6.05
N GLU A 310 19.69 11.58 -5.06
CA GLU A 310 21.13 11.34 -5.09
C GLU A 310 21.53 10.36 -6.20
N LEU A 311 20.73 9.32 -6.43
CA LEU A 311 20.94 8.35 -7.51
C LEU A 311 20.70 8.98 -8.88
N ALA A 312 19.65 9.79 -9.03
CA ALA A 312 19.35 10.52 -10.26
C ALA A 312 20.48 11.49 -10.64
N ARG A 313 21.12 12.15 -9.66
CA ARG A 313 22.32 12.98 -9.91
C ARG A 313 23.49 12.20 -10.50
N ARG A 314 23.59 10.92 -10.16
CA ARG A 314 24.60 9.99 -10.69
C ARG A 314 24.17 9.33 -12.00
N GLY A 315 23.03 9.75 -12.57
CA GLY A 315 22.48 9.20 -13.82
C GLY A 315 21.64 7.93 -13.63
N TYR A 316 21.29 7.55 -12.40
CA TYR A 316 20.48 6.38 -12.11
C TYR A 316 19.02 6.76 -11.83
N PHE A 317 18.16 6.59 -12.83
CA PHE A 317 16.73 6.89 -12.73
C PHE A 317 15.94 5.69 -12.23
N ILE A 318 15.85 5.55 -10.91
CA ILE A 318 15.20 4.40 -10.28
C ILE A 318 13.69 4.63 -10.16
N GLU A 319 12.92 3.61 -10.52
CA GLU A 319 11.47 3.62 -10.35
C GLU A 319 11.12 3.72 -8.84
N THR A 320 10.41 4.78 -8.47
CA THR A 320 10.27 5.19 -7.07
C THR A 320 8.81 5.54 -6.76
N TYR A 321 8.27 4.96 -5.69
CA TYR A 321 6.88 5.11 -5.23
C TYR A 321 6.83 5.78 -3.85
N LEU A 322 6.26 6.98 -3.77
CA LEU A 322 6.31 7.82 -2.58
C LEU A 322 4.89 8.11 -2.09
N PHE A 323 4.54 7.54 -0.94
CA PHE A 323 3.22 7.68 -0.33
C PHE A 323 3.24 8.74 0.76
N ASN A 324 2.48 9.82 0.55
CA ASN A 324 2.34 10.94 1.48
C ASN A 324 3.70 11.43 2.05
N PRO A 325 4.72 11.68 1.19
CA PRO A 325 5.99 12.22 1.67
C PRO A 325 5.77 13.59 2.33
N PRO A 326 6.48 13.90 3.40
CA PRO A 326 6.32 15.17 4.06
C PRO A 326 6.93 16.33 3.25
N TYR A 327 6.29 17.49 3.34
CA TYR A 327 6.72 18.74 2.72
C TYR A 327 7.02 19.77 3.81
N ILE A 328 8.26 20.24 3.86
CA ILE A 328 8.73 21.15 4.92
C ILE A 328 8.52 22.59 4.45
N SER A 329 7.29 23.10 4.53
CA SER A 329 7.01 24.53 4.40
C SER A 329 5.82 24.97 5.23
N THR A 330 5.59 26.28 5.30
CA THR A 330 4.29 26.81 5.74
C THR A 330 3.19 26.22 4.86
N PRO A 331 2.09 25.70 5.43
CA PRO A 331 1.06 25.01 4.69
C PRO A 331 0.13 26.01 3.96
N ILE A 332 0.58 26.55 2.82
CA ILE A 332 -0.16 27.53 2.02
C ILE A 332 -1.40 26.89 1.38
N GLU A 333 -1.37 25.59 1.08
CA GLU A 333 -2.49 24.82 0.52
C GLU A 333 -3.71 24.78 1.46
N LYS A 334 -3.53 25.05 2.76
CA LYS A 334 -4.63 25.11 3.73
C LYS A 334 -5.42 26.41 3.75
N LEU A 335 -4.97 27.45 3.04
CA LEU A 335 -5.74 28.69 2.96
C LEU A 335 -7.08 28.40 2.26
N ASN A 336 -8.20 28.98 2.71
CA ASN A 336 -9.49 28.67 2.11
C ASN A 336 -9.72 29.39 0.77
N ASP A 337 -9.07 30.53 0.55
CA ASP A 337 -9.24 31.36 -0.65
C ASP A 337 -8.18 31.02 -1.72
N PRO A 338 -8.59 30.53 -2.90
CA PRO A 338 -7.70 30.26 -4.04
C PRO A 338 -6.88 31.48 -4.52
N ASN A 339 -7.44 32.69 -4.43
CA ASN A 339 -6.74 33.92 -4.83
C ASN A 339 -5.64 34.27 -3.83
N LEU A 340 -5.92 34.12 -2.53
CA LEU A 340 -4.92 34.29 -1.47
C LEU A 340 -3.81 33.23 -1.55
N LYS A 341 -4.15 31.96 -1.82
CA LYS A 341 -3.17 30.88 -2.09
C LYS A 341 -2.21 31.29 -3.21
N ASN A 342 -2.77 31.68 -4.35
CA ASN A 342 -2.01 32.04 -5.54
C ASN A 342 -1.14 33.28 -5.30
N GLY A 343 -1.72 34.34 -4.70
CA GLY A 343 -1.00 35.56 -4.37
C GLY A 343 0.18 35.31 -3.42
N ALA A 344 -0.04 34.51 -2.36
CA ALA A 344 1.00 34.15 -1.41
C ALA A 344 2.15 33.35 -2.06
N ARG A 345 1.85 32.42 -2.97
CA ARG A 345 2.89 31.66 -3.70
C ARG A 345 3.69 32.55 -4.64
N ILE A 346 3.02 33.39 -5.43
CA ILE A 346 3.68 34.32 -6.36
C ILE A 346 4.60 35.27 -5.59
N ALA A 347 4.09 35.91 -4.53
CA ALA A 347 4.86 36.82 -3.70
C ALA A 347 6.09 36.14 -3.08
N ARG A 348 5.93 34.90 -2.58
CA ARG A 348 7.04 34.11 -2.04
C ARG A 348 8.08 33.78 -3.11
N SER A 349 7.66 33.41 -4.31
CA SER A 349 8.59 33.10 -5.40
C SER A 349 9.37 34.32 -5.87
N VAL A 350 8.70 35.46 -6.03
CA VAL A 350 9.37 36.73 -6.37
C VAL A 350 10.37 37.14 -5.29
N LEU A 351 9.97 37.06 -4.02
CA LEU A 351 10.86 37.35 -2.88
C LEU A 351 12.10 36.45 -2.86
N ASN A 352 11.92 35.13 -2.99
CA ASN A 352 13.02 34.17 -3.02
C ASN A 352 13.97 34.40 -4.20
N ALA A 353 13.42 34.67 -5.39
CA ALA A 353 14.21 34.96 -6.58
C ALA A 353 15.01 36.25 -6.43
N GLY A 354 14.38 37.33 -5.94
CA GLY A 354 15.05 38.60 -5.67
C GLY A 354 16.19 38.46 -4.64
N LEU A 355 15.94 37.75 -3.53
CA LEU A 355 16.95 37.49 -2.50
C LEU A 355 18.12 36.65 -3.06
N SER A 356 17.83 35.64 -3.89
CA SER A 356 18.86 34.83 -4.54
C SER A 356 19.74 35.66 -5.48
N LEU A 357 19.16 36.55 -6.28
CA LEU A 357 19.92 37.40 -7.20
C LEU A 357 20.83 38.38 -6.44
N ALA A 358 20.33 38.97 -5.36
CA ALA A 358 21.11 39.88 -4.52
C ALA A 358 22.31 39.18 -3.83
N ILE A 359 22.11 37.96 -3.31
CA ILE A 359 23.16 37.18 -2.63
C ILE A 359 24.16 36.57 -3.62
N ASN A 360 23.73 36.15 -4.81
CA ASN A 360 24.64 35.59 -5.80
C ASN A 360 25.42 36.69 -6.55
N GLY A 361 24.87 37.90 -6.66
CA GLY A 361 25.58 39.07 -7.19
C GLY A 361 26.77 39.53 -6.35
N THR A 362 26.88 39.07 -5.10
CA THR A 362 28.04 39.35 -4.22
C THR A 362 29.09 38.23 -4.22
N LYS A 363 28.84 37.09 -4.88
CA LYS A 363 29.79 35.96 -4.99
C LYS A 363 30.49 35.97 -6.35
N ASN A 364 31.62 36.69 -6.45
CA ASN A 364 32.47 36.74 -7.63
C ASN A 364 33.38 35.51 -7.75
N ASN A 365 32.85 34.34 -8.11
CA ASN A 365 33.66 33.26 -8.69
C ASN A 365 32.81 32.42 -9.65
N PRO A 366 33.13 32.42 -10.96
CA PRO A 366 32.47 31.52 -11.90
C PRO A 366 33.05 30.12 -11.72
N THR A 367 32.35 29.25 -10.99
CA THR A 367 32.63 27.82 -11.04
C THR A 367 32.23 27.28 -12.43
N PRO A 368 33.00 26.33 -12.99
CA PRO A 368 32.72 25.79 -14.33
C PRO A 368 31.33 25.14 -14.37
N GLU A 369 30.69 25.19 -15.54
CA GLU A 369 29.35 24.70 -15.88
C GLU A 369 28.98 23.35 -15.24
N GLN A 370 28.65 23.35 -13.95
CA GLN A 370 27.91 22.26 -13.35
C GLN A 370 26.49 22.37 -13.90
N LYS A 371 26.10 21.38 -14.72
CA LYS A 371 24.71 21.24 -15.17
C LYS A 371 23.79 21.43 -13.97
N ASP A 372 22.82 22.32 -14.12
CA ASP A 372 21.88 22.68 -13.08
C ASP A 372 21.30 21.41 -12.41
N PRO A 373 21.45 21.23 -11.07
CA PRO A 373 20.91 20.07 -10.36
C PRO A 373 19.43 19.83 -10.65
N PHE A 374 18.68 20.90 -10.91
CA PHE A 374 17.27 20.84 -11.29
C PHE A 374 17.07 20.21 -12.68
N THR A 375 17.91 20.57 -13.66
CA THR A 375 17.90 19.97 -15.00
C THR A 375 18.39 18.52 -14.99
N ILE A 376 19.31 18.15 -14.10
CA ILE A 376 19.71 16.74 -13.94
C ILE A 376 18.54 15.91 -13.38
N LEU A 377 17.86 16.44 -12.36
CA LEU A 377 16.74 15.76 -11.72
C LEU A 377 15.48 15.70 -12.59
N SER A 378 15.34 16.54 -13.63
CA SER A 378 14.11 16.60 -14.47
C SER A 378 13.88 15.32 -15.27
N SER A 379 14.94 14.54 -15.49
CA SER A 379 14.89 13.23 -16.15
C SER A 379 14.39 12.11 -15.21
N TRP A 380 14.36 12.34 -13.91
CA TRP A 380 13.83 11.41 -12.92
C TRP A 380 12.38 11.76 -12.57
N THR A 381 11.45 10.84 -12.81
CA THR A 381 10.01 11.06 -12.56
C THR A 381 9.49 10.01 -11.56
N PRO A 382 9.58 10.27 -10.24
CA PRO A 382 8.98 9.40 -9.23
C PRO A 382 7.45 9.48 -9.23
N TYR A 383 6.80 8.43 -8.73
CA TYR A 383 5.37 8.37 -8.48
C TYR A 383 5.05 8.93 -7.10
N LEU A 384 4.31 10.03 -7.05
CA LEU A 384 3.89 10.72 -5.83
C LEU A 384 2.40 10.48 -5.58
N PHE A 385 2.08 9.87 -4.44
CA PHE A 385 0.70 9.64 -4.00
C PHE A 385 0.39 10.58 -2.85
N LEU A 386 -0.51 11.53 -3.09
CA LEU A 386 -0.77 12.66 -2.20
C LEU A 386 -2.25 12.77 -1.85
N ASN A 387 -2.55 13.10 -0.60
CA ASN A 387 -3.90 13.44 -0.18
C ASN A 387 -4.02 14.96 0.04
N PRO A 388 -4.95 15.66 -0.64
CA PRO A 388 -5.19 17.09 -0.43
C PRO A 388 -5.57 17.46 1.01
N LYS A 389 -6.16 16.52 1.76
CA LYS A 389 -6.57 16.70 3.16
C LYS A 389 -5.45 16.38 4.15
N ASP A 390 -4.29 15.91 3.68
CA ASP A 390 -3.14 15.61 4.51
C ASP A 390 -2.20 16.82 4.66
N PRO A 391 -2.15 17.49 5.83
CA PRO A 391 -1.29 18.64 6.11
C PRO A 391 0.20 18.39 5.91
N ILE A 392 0.61 17.12 5.93
CA ILE A 392 2.01 16.74 5.90
C ILE A 392 2.52 16.74 4.45
N CYS A 393 1.68 16.35 3.49
CA CYS A 393 2.08 16.20 2.09
C CYS A 393 1.34 17.13 1.10
N CYS A 394 0.21 17.75 1.47
CA CYS A 394 -0.65 18.47 0.53
C CYS A 394 0.07 19.64 -0.19
N GLU A 395 1.10 20.23 0.43
CA GLU A 395 1.89 21.30 -0.21
C GLU A 395 2.58 20.85 -1.51
N TYR A 396 2.85 19.55 -1.71
CA TYR A 396 3.35 19.07 -3.00
C TYR A 396 2.36 19.35 -4.14
N ILE A 397 1.06 19.21 -3.89
CA ILE A 397 0.02 19.50 -4.89
C ILE A 397 0.13 20.95 -5.33
N GLY A 398 0.14 21.83 -4.34
CA GLY A 398 0.22 23.26 -4.56
C GLY A 398 1.53 23.71 -5.21
N TYR A 399 2.65 23.08 -4.86
CA TYR A 399 3.95 23.30 -5.49
C TYR A 399 3.93 22.98 -6.99
N PHE A 400 3.42 21.80 -7.38
CA PHE A 400 3.38 21.40 -8.79
C PHE A 400 2.40 22.25 -9.62
N GLU A 401 1.20 22.52 -9.09
CA GLU A 401 0.19 23.37 -9.77
C GLU A 401 0.67 24.82 -9.93
N HIS A 402 1.30 25.38 -8.89
CA HIS A 402 1.84 26.73 -8.95
C HIS A 402 2.93 26.85 -10.02
N ARG A 403 3.81 25.86 -10.11
CA ARG A 403 4.86 25.89 -11.13
C ARG A 403 4.30 25.75 -12.54
N GLU A 404 3.36 24.85 -12.78
CA GLU A 404 2.68 24.76 -14.07
C GLU A 404 2.06 26.11 -14.47
N LYS A 405 1.42 26.79 -13.52
CA LYS A 405 0.86 28.13 -13.74
C LYS A 405 1.93 29.15 -14.12
N MET A 406 3.05 29.15 -13.40
CA MET A 406 4.18 30.06 -13.67
C MET A 406 4.82 29.80 -15.03
N GLU A 407 4.90 28.54 -15.48
CA GLU A 407 5.33 28.21 -16.84
C GLU A 407 4.33 28.68 -17.89
N GLY A 408 3.03 28.45 -17.68
CA GLY A 408 1.98 28.94 -18.56
C GLY A 408 1.94 30.47 -18.72
N TRP A 409 2.43 31.20 -17.71
CA TRP A 409 2.58 32.66 -17.74
C TRP A 409 3.92 33.16 -18.30
N GLY A 410 4.81 32.25 -18.75
CA GLY A 410 6.13 32.62 -19.27
C GLY A 410 7.15 33.06 -18.21
N VAL A 411 6.82 32.97 -16.93
CA VAL A 411 7.67 33.34 -15.79
C VAL A 411 8.30 32.14 -15.07
N GLY A 412 8.30 30.96 -15.69
CA GLY A 412 8.86 29.71 -15.14
C GLY A 412 10.33 29.82 -14.72
N LYS A 413 11.13 30.66 -15.39
CA LYS A 413 12.53 30.93 -14.99
C LYS A 413 12.65 31.53 -13.58
N ILE A 414 11.72 32.42 -13.19
CA ILE A 414 11.69 33.04 -11.85
C ILE A 414 11.38 31.97 -10.81
N GLU A 415 10.37 31.13 -11.08
CA GLU A 415 9.98 30.03 -10.19
C GLU A 415 11.12 29.01 -10.00
N ARG A 416 11.86 28.71 -11.08
CA ARG A 416 13.04 27.83 -11.03
C ARG A 416 14.14 28.40 -10.13
N ILE A 417 14.43 29.71 -10.23
CA ILE A 417 15.39 30.39 -9.35
C ILE A 417 14.90 30.38 -7.89
N ALA A 418 13.62 30.68 -7.67
CA ALA A 418 12.99 30.71 -6.36
C ALA A 418 13.00 29.35 -5.65
N THR A 419 12.76 28.27 -6.41
CA THR A 419 12.74 26.91 -5.87
C THR A 419 14.11 26.44 -5.44
N LYS A 420 15.16 26.75 -6.23
CA LYS A 420 16.55 26.42 -5.85
C LYS A 420 16.96 27.07 -4.53
N ASN A 421 16.35 28.22 -4.21
CA ASN A 421 16.81 29.11 -3.17
C ASN A 421 15.67 29.44 -2.21
N SER A 422 15.32 28.49 -1.34
CA SER A 422 14.38 28.78 -0.25
C SER A 422 14.96 29.86 0.68
N VAL A 423 14.12 30.74 1.24
CA VAL A 423 14.56 31.76 2.22
C VAL A 423 15.41 31.15 3.33
N LEU A 424 15.01 29.97 3.82
CA LEU A 424 15.70 29.29 4.91
C LEU A 424 17.09 28.81 4.49
N SER A 425 17.25 28.26 3.28
CA SER A 425 18.56 27.86 2.76
C SER A 425 19.46 29.08 2.46
N LEU A 426 18.90 30.18 1.98
CA LEU A 426 19.63 31.42 1.71
C LEU A 426 20.14 32.10 2.99
N LEU A 427 19.28 32.23 4.01
CA LEU A 427 19.66 32.81 5.30
C LEU A 427 20.69 31.94 6.03
N SER A 428 20.55 30.61 5.95
CA SER A 428 21.49 29.69 6.60
C SER A 428 22.87 29.70 5.93
N GLY A 429 22.91 29.76 4.59
CA GLY A 429 24.16 29.91 3.84
C GLY A 429 24.88 31.24 4.09
N ALA A 430 24.15 32.33 4.37
CA ALA A 430 24.74 33.60 4.79
C ALA A 430 25.28 33.58 6.24
N LEU A 431 24.71 32.73 7.10
CA LEU A 431 25.12 32.56 8.50
C LEU A 431 26.16 31.43 8.71
N GLY A 432 26.69 30.84 7.64
CA GLY A 432 27.65 29.72 7.72
C GLY A 432 27.07 28.43 8.32
N ARG A 433 25.74 28.29 8.33
CA ARG A 433 25.05 27.10 8.81
C ARG A 433 24.61 26.27 7.60
N ASP A 434 25.28 25.15 7.36
CA ASP A 434 24.85 24.21 6.32
C ASP A 434 23.58 23.48 6.77
N HIS A 435 22.44 24.04 6.40
CA HIS A 435 21.18 23.33 6.35
C HIS A 435 20.98 22.86 4.90
N GLY A 436 21.05 21.54 4.72
CA GLY A 436 21.06 20.88 3.42
C GLY A 436 19.90 21.29 2.51
N GLU A 437 20.11 21.06 1.21
CA GLU A 437 19.17 21.30 0.12
C GLU A 437 17.74 20.91 0.48
N ALA A 438 16.75 21.66 -0.01
CA ALA A 438 15.34 21.40 0.25
C ALA A 438 14.95 19.96 -0.16
N LEU A 439 14.86 19.08 0.85
CA LEU A 439 14.61 17.64 0.72
C LEU A 439 13.37 17.31 -0.13
N HIS A 440 12.38 18.20 -0.12
CA HIS A 440 11.08 18.03 -0.76
C HIS A 440 11.01 18.54 -2.21
N LEU A 441 12.02 19.26 -2.71
CA LEU A 441 11.94 19.88 -4.03
C LEU A 441 12.47 18.94 -5.11
N ILE A 442 11.58 18.58 -6.05
CA ILE A 442 11.87 17.83 -7.26
C ILE A 442 11.25 18.52 -8.50
N PRO A 443 11.92 18.47 -9.65
CA PRO A 443 11.43 19.07 -10.90
C PRO A 443 10.30 18.30 -11.57
N SER A 444 10.28 16.97 -11.44
CA SER A 444 9.35 16.11 -12.17
C SER A 444 8.73 15.08 -11.23
N ALA A 445 7.46 14.73 -11.45
CA ALA A 445 6.78 13.63 -10.77
C ALA A 445 5.48 13.21 -11.49
N PHE A 446 5.13 11.94 -11.37
CA PHE A 446 3.77 11.45 -11.64
C PHE A 446 2.94 11.61 -10.37
N VAL A 447 2.11 12.64 -10.29
CA VAL A 447 1.34 12.97 -9.09
C VAL A 447 -0.05 12.37 -9.19
N THR A 448 -0.40 11.51 -8.24
CA THR A 448 -1.74 10.96 -8.06
C THR A 448 -2.35 11.51 -6.77
N LYS A 449 -3.49 12.19 -6.91
CA LYS A 449 -4.21 12.83 -5.81
C LYS A 449 -5.43 12.01 -5.41
N ASN A 450 -5.64 11.83 -4.12
CA ASN A 450 -6.88 11.25 -3.61
C ASN A 450 -7.96 12.32 -3.42
N VAL A 451 -8.93 12.43 -4.34
CA VAL A 451 -9.95 13.49 -4.34
C VAL A 451 -11.25 13.05 -3.68
N VAL A 452 -11.21 12.08 -2.76
CA VAL A 452 -12.40 11.63 -2.03
C VAL A 452 -13.00 12.76 -1.19
N SER A 453 -14.29 13.03 -1.41
CA SER A 453 -15.02 14.16 -0.83
C SER A 453 -15.33 14.02 0.66
N LYS A 454 -15.37 12.77 1.20
CA LYS A 454 -15.71 12.51 2.61
C LYS A 454 -14.72 13.15 3.58
N GLU A 455 -15.21 13.67 4.71
CA GLU A 455 -14.35 14.10 5.81
C GLU A 455 -13.41 12.96 6.20
N GLN A 456 -12.11 13.24 6.17
CA GLN A 456 -11.06 12.32 6.59
C GLN A 456 -10.33 13.00 7.72
N ASP A 457 -10.09 12.25 8.80
CA ASP A 457 -9.16 12.72 9.81
C ASP A 457 -7.72 12.67 9.28
N LEU A 458 -6.80 13.32 10.00
CA LEU A 458 -5.38 13.37 9.64
C LEU A 458 -4.78 11.98 9.38
N MET A 459 -5.16 10.98 10.19
CA MET A 459 -4.57 9.65 10.13
C MET A 459 -5.07 8.87 8.91
N ALA A 460 -6.35 9.00 8.58
CA ALA A 460 -6.93 8.45 7.37
C ALA A 460 -6.35 9.13 6.12
N ALA A 461 -6.23 10.46 6.14
CA ALA A 461 -5.70 11.23 5.02
C ALA A 461 -4.19 11.01 4.82
N HIS A 462 -3.43 10.75 5.88
CA HIS A 462 -2.00 10.46 5.80
C HIS A 462 -1.71 8.96 5.64
N GLY A 463 -2.64 8.09 6.01
CA GLY A 463 -2.44 6.64 6.10
C GLY A 463 -2.23 5.96 4.76
N LEU A 464 -1.54 4.81 4.79
CA LEU A 464 -1.22 4.04 3.59
C LEU A 464 -2.43 3.30 2.99
N LEU A 465 -3.44 2.99 3.83
CA LEU A 465 -4.66 2.25 3.49
C LEU A 465 -5.38 2.77 2.25
N GLN A 466 -5.45 4.10 2.11
CA GLN A 466 -6.12 4.76 1.00
C GLN A 466 -5.50 4.45 -0.38
N TRP A 467 -4.32 3.82 -0.41
CA TRP A 467 -3.57 3.53 -1.62
C TRP A 467 -3.65 2.06 -2.06
N TRP A 468 -4.45 1.20 -1.40
CA TRP A 468 -4.56 -0.22 -1.79
C TRP A 468 -5.64 -0.52 -2.83
N GLU A 469 -6.73 0.23 -2.87
CA GLU A 469 -7.88 -0.08 -3.73
C GLU A 469 -8.13 0.99 -4.78
N PRO A 470 -8.26 0.66 -6.07
CA PRO A 470 -8.65 1.62 -7.10
C PRO A 470 -9.88 2.43 -6.67
N HIS A 471 -9.75 3.75 -6.64
CA HIS A 471 -10.89 4.63 -6.44
C HIS A 471 -11.18 5.44 -7.69
N SER A 472 -12.46 5.54 -8.02
CA SER A 472 -13.01 6.42 -9.07
C SER A 472 -12.71 7.90 -8.87
N HIS A 473 -12.15 8.28 -7.71
CA HIS A 473 -11.88 9.64 -7.29
C HIS A 473 -10.39 10.01 -7.28
N TRP A 474 -9.52 9.20 -7.88
CA TRP A 474 -8.13 9.58 -8.03
C TRP A 474 -7.89 10.34 -9.32
N GLN A 475 -7.05 11.38 -9.23
CA GLN A 475 -6.62 12.16 -10.37
C GLN A 475 -5.10 12.07 -10.49
N SER A 476 -4.63 11.59 -11.63
CA SER A 476 -3.21 11.45 -11.92
C SER A 476 -2.78 12.44 -13.00
N LYS A 477 -1.64 13.09 -12.79
CA LYS A 477 -1.05 14.05 -13.74
C LYS A 477 0.47 13.99 -13.68
N VAL A 478 1.12 14.04 -14.83
CA VAL A 478 2.58 14.19 -14.94
C VAL A 478 2.92 15.67 -14.88
N TYR A 479 3.86 16.02 -14.02
CA TYR A 479 4.53 17.32 -14.02
C TYR A 479 5.99 17.09 -14.40
N GLN A 480 6.50 17.86 -15.36
CA GLN A 480 7.87 17.75 -15.83
C GLN A 480 8.39 19.14 -16.18
N PHE A 481 9.40 19.60 -15.44
CA PHE A 481 9.91 20.97 -15.51
C PHE A 481 11.44 20.96 -15.69
N GLY A 482 11.94 21.66 -16.71
CA GLY A 482 13.33 21.56 -17.23
C GLY A 482 14.32 22.63 -16.80
#